data_AF-A0A257LJQ1-F1
#
_entry.id   AF-A0A257LJQ1-F1
#
_cell.length_a   1.000
_cell.length_b   1.000
_cell.length_c   1.000
_cell.angle_alpha   90.00
_cell.angle_beta   90.00
_cell.angle_gamma   90.00
#
_symmetry.space_group_name_H-M   'P 1'
#
loop_
_entity.id
_entity.type
_entity.pdbx_description
1 polymer ?
#
loop_
_entity_poly.entity_id
_entity_poly.type
_entity_poly.pdbx_seq_one_letter_code
_entity_poly.pdbx_strand_id
1 'polypeptide(L)'
;QHVTDVVYPARIIAKTDKTVTISRGEGTGVAAGQLWEVFALGAEMKDPDTGASLGREELSVGKIRITRVTPKTSQATITEDTGVDNGAIVRPVKN
;
A
#
# COMPACT_ATOMS: atom_id res chain seq x y z
N GLN A 1 -7.31 -4.74 -19.20
CA GLN A 1 -6.39 -4.53 -18.06
C GLN A 1 -6.51 -3.04 -17.71
N HIS A 2 -7.15 -2.69 -16.59
CA HIS A 2 -7.53 -1.30 -16.31
C HIS A 2 -6.29 -0.42 -16.05
N VAL A 3 -6.14 0.64 -16.84
CA VAL A 3 -5.04 1.64 -16.80
C VAL A 3 -5.03 2.45 -15.49
N THR A 4 -6.07 2.36 -14.67
CA THR A 4 -6.26 3.17 -13.47
C THR A 4 -5.43 2.72 -12.25
N ASP A 5 -5.04 1.46 -12.15
CA ASP A 5 -4.26 0.95 -10.99
C ASP A 5 -2.81 1.45 -10.99
N VAL A 6 -2.32 1.95 -12.11
CA VAL A 6 -0.96 2.50 -12.25
C VAL A 6 -0.92 3.98 -11.81
N VAL A 7 -2.05 4.68 -11.85
CA VAL A 7 -2.08 6.15 -11.66
C VAL A 7 -2.20 6.52 -10.18
N TYR A 8 -2.93 5.74 -9.37
CA TYR A 8 -3.10 6.00 -7.94
C TYR A 8 -2.98 4.72 -7.11
N PRO A 9 -1.76 4.36 -6.67
CA PRO A 9 -1.59 3.21 -5.79
C PRO A 9 -2.35 3.43 -4.48
N ALA A 10 -2.91 2.35 -3.93
CA ALA A 10 -3.50 2.40 -2.60
C ALA A 10 -2.40 2.71 -1.57
N ARG A 11 -2.70 3.56 -0.60
CA ARG A 11 -1.73 3.99 0.42
C ARG A 11 -2.33 3.93 1.82
N ILE A 12 -1.46 3.83 2.82
CA ILE A 12 -1.81 4.01 4.22
C ILE A 12 -2.02 5.50 4.47
N ILE A 13 -3.22 5.86 4.91
CA ILE A 13 -3.61 7.25 5.23
C ILE A 13 -3.67 7.52 6.74
N ALA A 14 -3.70 6.46 7.55
CA ALA A 14 -3.60 6.54 9.00
C ALA A 14 -3.02 5.24 9.57
N LYS A 15 -2.18 5.36 10.59
CA LYS A 15 -1.67 4.26 11.43
C LYS A 15 -1.97 4.58 12.89
N THR A 16 -2.62 3.63 13.56
CA THR A 16 -2.93 3.67 14.99
C THR A 16 -2.49 2.33 15.59
N ASP A 17 -1.33 2.33 16.26
CA ASP A 17 -0.72 1.11 16.80
C ASP A 17 -0.58 0.03 15.70
N LYS A 18 -1.22 -1.13 15.87
CA LYS A 18 -1.26 -2.24 14.91
C LYS A 18 -2.39 -2.13 13.88
N THR A 19 -3.16 -1.05 13.88
CA THR A 19 -4.26 -0.85 12.94
C THR A 19 -3.90 0.24 11.94
N VAL A 20 -4.12 -0.02 10.65
CA VAL A 20 -3.90 0.95 9.59
C VAL A 20 -5.17 1.16 8.79
N THR A 21 -5.32 2.35 8.22
CA THR A 21 -6.38 2.68 7.28
C THR A 21 -5.78 2.92 5.91
N ILE A 22 -6.34 2.26 4.90
CA ILE A 22 -5.91 2.38 3.51
C ILE A 22 -6.90 3.18 2.67
N SER A 23 -6.40 3.89 1.67
CA SER A 23 -7.16 4.72 0.72
C SER A 23 -7.92 3.89 -0.34
N ARG A 24 -8.48 2.76 0.06
CA ARG A 24 -9.30 1.86 -0.76
C ARG A 24 -10.53 1.47 0.05
N GLY A 25 -11.73 1.69 -0.49
CA GLY A 25 -12.99 1.32 0.14
C GLY A 25 -13.74 0.25 -0.64
N GLU A 26 -15.04 0.12 -0.38
CA GLU A 26 -15.92 -0.76 -1.15
C GLU A 26 -15.93 -0.41 -2.65
N GLY A 27 -16.20 -1.41 -3.51
CA GLY A 27 -16.20 -1.23 -4.96
C GLY A 27 -14.80 -1.18 -5.61
N THR A 28 -13.74 -1.32 -4.83
CA THR A 28 -12.35 -1.26 -5.32
C THR A 28 -11.63 -2.61 -5.38
N GLY A 29 -12.32 -3.71 -5.03
CA GLY A 29 -11.74 -5.04 -4.94
C GLY A 29 -11.09 -5.37 -3.58
N VAL A 30 -11.14 -4.45 -2.61
CA VAL A 30 -10.83 -4.74 -1.20
C VAL A 30 -11.96 -5.55 -0.56
N ALA A 31 -11.59 -6.63 0.11
CA ALA A 31 -12.47 -7.45 0.95
C ALA A 31 -11.83 -7.76 2.31
N ALA A 32 -12.65 -7.85 3.35
CA ALA A 32 -12.19 -8.28 4.67
C ALA A 32 -11.59 -9.70 4.59
N GLY A 33 -10.51 -9.93 5.34
CA GLY A 33 -9.76 -11.17 5.34
C GLY A 33 -8.64 -11.24 4.31
N GLN A 34 -8.58 -10.33 3.32
CA GLN A 34 -7.49 -10.28 2.34
C GLN A 34 -6.17 -9.86 2.98
N LEU A 35 -5.08 -10.46 2.50
CA LEU A 35 -3.72 -10.07 2.83
C LEU A 35 -3.18 -9.07 1.79
N TRP A 36 -2.58 -8.00 2.29
CA TRP A 36 -2.00 -6.94 1.50
C TRP A 36 -0.55 -6.73 1.96
N GLU A 37 0.33 -6.50 1.01
CA GLU A 37 1.74 -6.23 1.27
C GLU A 37 1.97 -4.71 1.27
N VAL A 38 2.81 -4.25 2.20
CA VAL A 38 3.11 -2.84 2.43
C VAL A 38 4.50 -2.53 1.91
N PHE A 39 4.59 -1.48 1.09
CA PHE A 39 5.81 -1.00 0.48
C PHE A 39 6.11 0.43 0.94
N ALA A 40 7.25 0.64 1.56
CA ALA A 40 7.76 1.99 1.85
C ALA A 40 8.37 2.59 0.58
N LEU A 41 8.12 3.88 0.38
CA LEU A 41 8.78 4.66 -0.67
C LEU A 41 10.17 5.07 -0.18
N GLY A 42 11.19 4.40 -0.72
CA GLY A 42 12.59 4.67 -0.46
C GLY A 42 13.14 5.82 -1.31
N ALA A 43 14.45 5.74 -1.59
CA ALA A 43 15.15 6.75 -2.37
C ALA A 43 14.59 6.87 -3.80
N GLU A 44 14.70 8.07 -4.38
CA GLU A 44 14.44 8.27 -5.80
C GLU A 44 15.50 7.50 -6.60
N MET A 45 15.05 6.58 -7.44
CA MET A 45 15.90 5.88 -8.39
C MET A 45 16.07 6.78 -9.60
N LYS A 46 17.30 7.20 -9.85
CA LYS A 46 17.67 7.93 -11.06
C LYS A 46 18.51 7.03 -11.95
N ASP A 47 18.19 7.07 -13.23
CA ASP A 47 19.03 6.46 -14.24
C ASP A 47 20.41 7.14 -14.24
N PRO A 48 21.52 6.40 -14.10
CA PRO A 48 22.85 6.98 -13.99
C PRO A 48 23.35 7.60 -15.31
N ASP A 49 22.84 7.13 -16.45
CA ASP A 49 23.25 7.57 -17.79
C ASP A 49 22.51 8.83 -18.25
N THR A 50 21.22 8.95 -17.93
CA THR A 50 20.33 10.02 -18.41
C THR A 50 19.89 11.01 -17.32
N GLY A 51 20.05 10.65 -16.04
CA GLY A 51 19.55 11.45 -14.91
C GLY A 51 18.02 11.46 -14.79
N ALA A 52 17.31 10.68 -15.60
CA ALA A 52 15.86 10.58 -15.53
C ALA A 52 15.43 9.89 -14.22
N SER A 53 14.44 10.46 -13.53
CA SER A 53 13.80 9.79 -12.39
C SER A 53 13.01 8.58 -12.88
N LEU A 54 13.49 7.38 -12.56
CA LEU A 54 12.81 6.10 -12.82
C LEU A 54 11.71 5.79 -11.80
N GLY A 55 11.53 6.68 -10.82
CA GLY A 55 10.56 6.55 -9.74
C GLY A 55 11.24 6.47 -8.39
N ARG A 56 10.58 5.86 -7.41
CA ARG A 56 11.12 5.63 -6.08
C ARG A 56 11.23 4.13 -5.83
N GLU A 57 12.25 3.75 -5.09
CA GLU A 57 12.40 2.38 -4.63
C GLU A 57 11.20 1.99 -3.75
N GLU A 58 10.68 0.78 -3.93
CA GLU A 58 9.57 0.24 -3.16
C GLU A 58 10.08 -0.92 -2.32
N LEU A 59 10.25 -0.68 -1.03
CA LEU A 59 10.78 -1.66 -0.08
C LEU A 59 9.63 -2.36 0.62
N SER A 60 9.55 -3.69 0.57
CA SER A 60 8.57 -4.43 1.36
C SER A 60 8.87 -4.27 2.84
N VAL A 61 7.99 -3.57 3.57
CA VAL A 61 8.16 -3.18 4.99
C VAL A 61 7.11 -3.81 5.91
N GLY A 62 6.28 -4.70 5.38
CA GLY A 62 5.30 -5.38 6.20
C GLY A 62 4.11 -5.94 5.43
N LYS A 63 3.20 -6.54 6.18
CA LYS A 63 1.94 -7.09 5.67
C LYS A 63 0.80 -6.68 6.58
N ILE A 64 -0.35 -6.46 5.96
CA ILE A 64 -1.58 -6.05 6.64
C ILE A 64 -2.71 -6.96 6.18
N ARG A 65 -3.62 -7.27 7.10
CA ARG A 65 -4.83 -8.03 6.82
C ARG A 65 -6.03 -7.14 6.97
N ILE A 66 -6.83 -6.99 5.91
CA ILE A 66 -8.05 -6.18 5.96
C ILE A 66 -9.00 -6.77 7.00
N THR A 67 -9.42 -5.98 7.98
CA THR A 67 -10.37 -6.39 9.03
C THR A 67 -11.74 -5.80 8.82
N ARG A 68 -11.81 -4.60 8.23
CA ARG A 68 -13.07 -3.91 7.97
C ARG A 68 -12.96 -3.07 6.71
N VAL A 69 -13.98 -3.14 5.86
CA VAL A 69 -14.12 -2.31 4.68
C VAL A 69 -15.21 -1.27 4.95
N THR A 70 -14.98 -0.03 4.55
CA THR A 70 -15.99 1.03 4.57
C THR A 70 -16.15 1.60 3.16
N PRO A 71 -17.18 2.42 2.90
CA PRO A 71 -17.44 2.92 1.55
C PRO A 71 -16.29 3.73 0.94
N LYS A 72 -15.50 4.42 1.77
CA LYS A 72 -14.40 5.30 1.31
C LYS A 72 -13.00 4.75 1.59
N THR A 73 -12.85 3.98 2.67
CA THR A 73 -11.54 3.51 3.17
C THR A 73 -11.67 2.11 3.76
N SER A 74 -10.56 1.46 4.07
CA SER A 74 -10.58 0.16 4.74
C SER A 74 -9.59 0.13 5.88
N GLN A 75 -9.97 -0.52 6.97
CA GLN A 75 -9.10 -0.79 8.10
C GLN A 75 -8.49 -2.18 7.96
N ALA A 76 -7.23 -2.27 8.34
CA ALA A 76 -6.45 -3.47 8.33
C ALA A 76 -5.60 -3.56 9.59
N THR A 77 -5.31 -4.78 10.03
CA THR A 77 -4.39 -5.04 11.12
C THR A 77 -3.03 -5.44 10.55
N ILE A 78 -1.97 -4.85 11.07
CA ILE A 78 -0.60 -5.17 10.72
C ILE A 78 -0.27 -6.57 11.24
N THR A 79 0.10 -7.47 10.34
CA THR A 79 0.56 -8.83 10.65
C THR A 79 2.08 -8.90 10.70
N GLU A 80 2.76 -8.10 9.89
CA GLU A 80 4.21 -7.95 9.89
C GLU A 80 4.55 -6.46 9.83
N ASP A 81 5.39 -5.99 10.75
CA ASP A 81 5.85 -4.60 10.81
C ASP A 81 7.39 -4.57 10.81
N THR A 82 7.98 -4.15 9.70
CA THR A 82 9.43 -3.85 9.62
C THR A 82 9.69 -2.38 9.29
N GLY A 83 8.62 -1.56 9.25
CA GLY A 83 8.68 -0.16 8.87
C GLY A 83 7.37 0.36 8.27
N VAL A 84 6.21 -0.20 8.64
CA VAL A 84 4.91 0.25 8.14
C VAL A 84 4.63 1.65 8.66
N ASP A 85 4.46 2.62 7.77
CA ASP A 85 4.16 4.00 8.15
C ASP A 85 3.14 4.66 7.22
N ASN A 86 2.70 5.88 7.57
CA ASN A 86 1.79 6.65 6.75
C ASN A 86 2.44 7.00 5.40
N GLY A 87 1.65 6.96 4.34
CA GLY A 87 2.13 7.18 2.98
C GLY A 87 2.75 5.95 2.31
N ALA A 88 2.94 4.85 3.04
CA ALA A 88 3.36 3.57 2.45
C ALA A 88 2.31 3.07 1.45
N ILE A 89 2.78 2.48 0.36
CA ILE A 89 1.95 1.88 -0.68
C ILE A 89 1.51 0.50 -0.23
N VAL A 90 0.27 0.12 -0.54
CA VAL A 90 -0.26 -1.21 -0.24
C VAL A 90 -0.74 -1.88 -1.51
N ARG A 91 -0.43 -3.16 -1.67
CA ARG A 91 -0.87 -3.95 -2.81
C ARG A 91 -1.50 -5.27 -2.36
N PRO A 92 -2.61 -5.71 -2.98
CA PRO A 92 -3.19 -7.00 -2.67
C PRO A 92 -2.21 -8.11 -3.07
N VAL A 93 -1.99 -9.07 -2.18
CA VAL A 93 -1.24 -10.28 -2.52
C VAL A 93 -2.12 -11.12 -3.43
N LYS A 94 -1.77 -11.22 -4.72
CA LYS A 94 -2.45 -12.15 -5.64
C LYS A 94 -1.98 -13.55 -5.32
N ASN A 95 -2.92 -14.40 -4.93
CA ASN A 95 -2.71 -15.83 -4.77
C ASN A 95 -3.23 -16.59 -5.99
#